data_AF-A0A1B6H035-F1
#
_entry.id   AF-A0A1B6H035-F1
#
_cell.length_a   1.000
_cell.length_b   1.000
_cell.length_c   1.000
_cell.angle_alpha   90.00
_cell.angle_beta   90.00
_cell.angle_gamma   90.00
#
_symmetry.space_group_name_H-M   'P 1'
#
loop_
_entity.id
_entity.type
_entity.pdbx_description
1 polymer ?
#
loop_
_entity_poly.entity_id
_entity_poly.type
_entity_poly.pdbx_seq_one_letter_code
_entity_poly.pdbx_strand_id
1 'polypeptide(L)'
;FEQLYLRYYQSPPSRLSLFAELKSVVKVTEDSYIQLTSLQLFARDVYRLLYSCDGRLALPMFEPAMKRVLDTTVTPGQYGCQTVEELLKAVDHVVHITGRGNKRLLVLN
;
A
#
# COMPACT_ATOMS: atom_id res chain seq x y z
N PHE A 1 -17.08 -17.31 -11.08
CA PHE A 1 -17.19 -16.17 -10.15
C PHE A 1 -18.65 -15.86 -9.83
N GLU A 2 -19.49 -15.46 -10.80
CA GLU A 2 -20.92 -15.12 -10.55
C GLU A 2 -21.74 -16.21 -9.86
N GLN A 3 -21.62 -17.47 -10.28
CA GLN A 3 -22.34 -18.59 -9.65
C GLN A 3 -21.93 -18.83 -8.19
N LEU A 4 -20.66 -18.60 -7.86
CA LEU A 4 -20.15 -18.68 -6.48
C LEU A 4 -20.64 -17.48 -5.66
N TYR A 5 -20.59 -16.27 -6.22
CA TYR A 5 -21.06 -15.06 -5.55
C TYR A 5 -22.56 -15.15 -5.22
N LEU A 6 -23.40 -15.55 -6.18
CA LEU A 6 -24.83 -15.75 -5.97
C LEU A 6 -25.13 -16.79 -4.88
N ARG A 7 -24.33 -17.86 -4.81
CA ARG A 7 -24.46 -18.89 -3.79
C ARG A 7 -24.17 -18.37 -2.37
N TYR A 8 -23.23 -17.44 -2.21
CA TYR A 8 -22.85 -16.90 -0.90
C TYR A 8 -23.64 -15.66 -0.48
N TYR A 9 -23.95 -14.75 -1.42
CA TYR A 9 -24.49 -13.42 -1.13
C TYR A 9 -25.95 -13.24 -1.55
N GLN A 10 -26.57 -14.25 -2.18
CA GLN A 10 -28.00 -14.28 -2.56
C GLN A 10 -28.46 -13.07 -3.39
N SER A 11 -27.52 -12.36 -4.01
CA SER A 11 -27.75 -11.18 -4.84
C SER A 11 -26.64 -11.11 -5.90
N PRO A 12 -26.93 -10.61 -7.12
CA PRO A 12 -25.89 -10.42 -8.13
C PRO A 12 -24.93 -9.31 -7.68
N PRO A 13 -23.63 -9.42 -7.97
CA PRO A 13 -22.66 -8.39 -7.60
C PRO A 13 -23.02 -7.11 -8.36
N SER A 14 -23.53 -6.12 -7.63
CA SER A 14 -23.78 -4.81 -8.22
C SER A 14 -22.45 -4.07 -8.37
N ARG A 15 -22.30 -3.28 -9.43
CA ARG A 15 -21.10 -2.43 -9.61
C ARG A 15 -20.86 -1.54 -8.39
N LEU A 16 -21.92 -1.09 -7.74
CA LEU A 16 -21.88 -0.26 -6.54
C LEU A 16 -21.35 -1.01 -5.31
N SER A 17 -21.77 -2.25 -5.08
CA SER A 17 -21.30 -3.06 -3.96
C SER A 17 -19.82 -3.42 -4.10
N LEU A 18 -19.37 -3.74 -5.32
CA LEU A 18 -17.95 -4.03 -5.57
C LEU A 18 -17.05 -2.82 -5.31
N PHE A 19 -17.46 -1.62 -5.73
CA PHE A 19 -16.69 -0.40 -5.46
C PHE A 19 -16.72 0.02 -3.99
N ALA A 20 -17.81 -0.26 -3.27
CA ALA A 20 -17.88 -0.05 -1.83
C ALA A 20 -16.89 -0.97 -1.09
N GLU A 21 -16.84 -2.25 -1.48
CA GLU A 21 -15.93 -3.25 -0.90
C GLU A 21 -14.46 -2.95 -1.21
N LEU A 22 -14.15 -2.44 -2.41
CA LEU A 22 -12.79 -2.16 -2.85
C LEU A 22 -12.34 -0.70 -2.65
N LYS A 23 -13.09 0.11 -1.90
CA LYS A 23 -12.82 1.55 -1.72
C LYS A 23 -11.40 1.86 -1.21
N SER A 24 -10.81 0.97 -0.41
CA SER A 24 -9.44 1.11 0.08
C SER A 24 -8.37 0.78 -0.97
N VAL A 25 -8.72 0.00 -1.99
CA VAL A 25 -7.81 -0.52 -3.01
C VAL A 25 -7.87 0.29 -4.29
N VAL A 26 -9.07 0.63 -4.76
CA VAL A 26 -9.31 1.33 -6.02
C VAL A 26 -10.13 2.60 -5.85
N LYS A 27 -9.84 3.58 -6.69
CA LYS A 27 -10.62 4.81 -6.90
C LYS A 27 -11.07 4.90 -8.35
N VAL A 28 -12.21 5.55 -8.56
CA VAL A 28 -12.71 5.88 -9.91
C VAL A 28 -12.37 7.35 -10.18
N THR A 29 -11.75 7.63 -11.31
CA THR A 29 -11.43 9.01 -11.74
C THR A 29 -12.66 9.71 -12.29
N GLU A 30 -12.59 11.04 -12.46
CA GLU A 30 -13.65 11.84 -13.09
C GLU A 30 -14.00 11.31 -14.50
N ASP A 31 -12.98 10.86 -15.24
CA ASP A 31 -13.12 10.25 -16.57
C ASP A 31 -13.56 8.77 -16.55
N SER A 32 -14.05 8.26 -15.42
CA SER A 32 -14.52 6.88 -15.24
C SER A 32 -13.46 5.77 -15.40
N TYR A 33 -12.18 6.08 -15.24
CA TYR A 33 -11.12 5.06 -15.16
C TYR A 33 -10.95 4.51 -13.75
N ILE A 34 -10.58 3.24 -13.64
CA ILE A 34 -10.23 2.60 -12.38
C ILE A 34 -8.74 2.75 -12.15
N GLN A 35 -8.36 3.28 -10.98
CA GLN A 35 -6.98 3.43 -10.56
C GLN A 35 -6.78 2.92 -9.14
N LEU A 36 -5.54 2.57 -8.80
CA LEU A 36 -5.18 2.30 -7.41
C LEU A 36 -5.32 3.57 -6.55
N THR A 37 -5.66 3.39 -5.28
CA THR A 37 -5.58 4.48 -4.31
C THR A 37 -4.12 4.91 -4.15
N SER A 38 -3.90 6.14 -3.67
CA SER A 38 -2.55 6.65 -3.40
C SER A 38 -1.80 5.71 -2.44
N LEU A 39 -2.48 5.18 -1.42
CA LEU A 39 -1.89 4.23 -0.47
C LEU A 39 -1.43 2.93 -1.14
N GLN A 40 -2.19 2.41 -2.10
CA GLN A 40 -1.80 1.21 -2.85
C GLN A 40 -0.65 1.47 -3.83
N LEU A 41 -0.59 2.66 -4.43
CA LEU A 41 0.58 3.08 -5.23
C LEU A 41 1.83 3.18 -4.35
N PHE A 42 1.70 3.74 -3.14
CA PHE A 42 2.76 3.75 -2.15
C PHE A 42 3.20 2.33 -1.75
N ALA A 43 2.25 1.42 -1.48
CA ALA A 43 2.55 0.02 -1.17
C ALA A 43 3.37 -0.66 -2.28
N ARG A 44 2.98 -0.46 -3.54
CA ARG A 44 3.72 -0.94 -4.72
C ARG A 44 5.15 -0.38 -4.77
N ASP A 45 5.32 0.89 -4.45
CA ASP A 45 6.62 1.56 -4.49
C ASP A 45 7.54 1.08 -3.36
N VAL A 46 6.99 0.86 -2.17
CA VAL A 46 7.69 0.18 -1.05
C VAL A 46 8.12 -1.23 -1.44
N TYR A 47 7.24 -2.02 -2.05
CA TYR A 47 7.57 -3.37 -2.54
C TYR A 47 8.76 -3.32 -3.51
N ARG A 48 8.69 -2.44 -4.52
CA ARG A 48 9.76 -2.29 -5.54
C ARG A 48 11.10 -1.92 -4.90
N LEU A 49 11.08 -0.97 -3.98
CA LEU A 49 12.28 -0.53 -3.26
C LEU A 49 12.90 -1.71 -2.49
N LEU A 50 12.13 -2.38 -1.65
CA LEU A 50 12.64 -3.50 -0.84
C LEU A 50 13.08 -4.67 -1.71
N TYR A 51 12.37 -4.97 -2.79
CA TYR A 51 12.76 -6.01 -3.75
C TYR A 51 14.15 -5.73 -4.35
N SER A 52 14.48 -4.46 -4.62
CA SER A 52 15.83 -4.05 -5.08
C SER A 52 16.92 -4.07 -3.99
N CYS A 53 16.53 -4.26 -2.72
CA CYS A 53 17.43 -4.30 -1.56
C CYS A 53 17.40 -5.70 -0.89
N ASP A 54 17.21 -6.76 -1.68
CA ASP A 54 17.13 -8.15 -1.19
C ASP A 54 16.08 -8.35 -0.07
N GLY A 55 14.99 -7.59 -0.15
CA GLY A 55 13.88 -7.64 0.79
C GLY A 55 14.15 -6.98 2.13
N ARG A 56 15.27 -6.27 2.33
CA ARG A 56 15.65 -5.68 3.63
C ARG A 56 16.24 -4.28 3.50
N LEU A 57 15.81 -3.36 4.36
CA LEU A 57 16.35 -2.00 4.39
C LEU A 57 16.37 -1.46 5.82
N ALA A 58 17.42 -0.76 6.22
CA ALA A 58 17.42 -0.06 7.50
C ALA A 58 16.35 1.02 7.50
N LEU A 59 15.52 1.09 8.56
CA LEU A 59 14.42 2.06 8.63
C LEU A 59 14.89 3.52 8.41
N PRO A 60 16.02 3.99 8.97
CA PRO A 60 16.53 5.34 8.68
C PRO A 60 16.93 5.58 7.22
N MET A 61 17.20 4.52 6.46
CA MET A 61 17.56 4.60 5.04
C MET A 61 16.34 4.61 4.12
N PHE A 62 15.13 4.43 4.66
CA PHE A 62 13.91 4.34 3.86
C PHE A 62 13.64 5.57 3.00
N GLU A 63 13.49 6.75 3.62
CA GLU A 63 13.17 7.97 2.88
C GLU A 63 14.27 8.38 1.89
N PRO A 64 15.57 8.33 2.25
CA PRO A 64 16.65 8.55 1.28
C PRO A 64 16.61 7.58 0.10
N ALA A 65 16.31 6.30 0.35
CA ALA A 65 16.28 5.29 -0.69
C ALA A 65 15.04 5.43 -1.59
N MET A 66 13.87 5.75 -1.04
CA MET A 66 12.66 6.10 -1.80
C MET A 66 12.92 7.28 -2.75
N LYS A 67 13.54 8.36 -2.25
CA LYS A 67 13.88 9.52 -3.06
C LYS A 67 14.90 9.18 -4.15
N ARG A 68 15.90 8.36 -3.84
CA ARG A 68 16.94 8.00 -4.81
C ARG A 68 16.46 7.06 -5.91
N VAL A 69 15.66 6.05 -5.57
CA VAL A 69 15.27 4.97 -6.49
C VAL A 69 14.02 5.31 -7.30
N LEU A 70 13.07 6.02 -6.68
CA LEU A 70 11.74 6.27 -7.26
C LEU A 70 11.42 7.76 -7.42
N ASP A 71 12.40 8.65 -7.19
CA ASP A 71 12.26 10.12 -7.17
C ASP A 71 11.11 10.63 -6.28
N THR A 72 10.66 9.80 -5.33
CA THR A 72 9.46 10.03 -4.54
C THR A 72 9.82 10.57 -3.16
N THR A 73 9.29 11.74 -2.82
CA THR A 73 9.32 12.27 -1.45
C THR A 73 8.18 11.67 -0.66
N VAL A 74 8.49 11.02 0.47
CA VAL A 74 7.46 10.44 1.35
C VAL A 74 6.89 11.55 2.23
N THR A 75 5.60 11.85 2.08
CA THR A 75 4.90 12.82 2.93
C THR A 75 3.72 12.13 3.60
N PRO A 76 3.85 11.67 4.87
CA PRO A 76 2.81 10.92 5.57
C PRO A 76 1.43 11.58 5.54
N GLY A 77 1.38 12.92 5.63
CA GLY A 77 0.13 13.68 5.61
C GLY A 77 -0.70 13.50 4.33
N GLN A 78 -0.09 13.18 3.19
CA GLN A 78 -0.82 12.89 1.94
C GLN A 78 -1.65 11.60 2.02
N TYR A 79 -1.35 10.74 3.00
CA TYR A 79 -2.00 9.45 3.23
C TYR A 79 -2.86 9.46 4.50
N GLY A 80 -2.97 10.60 5.19
CA GLY A 80 -3.66 10.70 6.48
C GLY A 80 -2.87 10.14 7.67
N CYS A 81 -1.55 9.94 7.52
CA CYS A 81 -0.66 9.48 8.58
C CYS A 81 0.16 10.64 9.17
N GLN A 82 0.50 10.57 10.46
CA GLN A 82 1.32 11.59 11.11
C GLN A 82 2.81 11.31 10.97
N THR A 83 3.18 10.04 10.86
CA THR A 83 4.57 9.59 10.78
C THR A 83 4.80 8.59 9.65
N VAL A 84 6.05 8.48 9.21
CA VAL A 84 6.46 7.45 8.23
C VAL A 84 6.23 6.04 8.77
N GLU A 85 6.41 5.84 10.08
CA GLU A 85 6.15 4.55 10.72
C GLU A 85 4.66 4.16 10.70
N GLU A 86 3.75 5.11 10.93
CA GLU A 86 2.31 4.88 10.74
C GLU A 86 1.96 4.56 9.29
N LEU A 87 2.56 5.29 8.34
CA LEU A 87 2.34 5.05 6.92
C LEU A 87 2.81 3.64 6.51
N LEU A 88 3.96 3.21 6.99
CA LEU A 88 4.47 1.85 6.74
C LEU A 88 3.58 0.78 7.39
N LYS A 89 3.02 1.05 8.58
CA LYS A 89 2.03 0.17 9.21
C LYS A 89 0.71 0.11 8.43
N ALA A 90 0.32 1.18 7.73
CA ALA A 90 -0.86 1.17 6.87
C ALA A 90 -0.71 0.25 5.64
N VAL A 91 0.51 -0.21 5.34
CA VAL A 91 0.83 -1.17 4.28
C VAL A 91 1.54 -2.42 4.83
N ASP A 92 1.13 -2.85 6.02
CA ASP A 92 1.68 -4.02 6.72
C ASP A 92 1.61 -5.33 5.93
N HIS A 93 0.69 -5.43 4.96
CA HIS A 93 0.60 -6.53 4.01
C HIS A 93 1.79 -6.60 3.04
N VAL A 94 2.54 -5.52 2.84
CA VAL A 94 3.75 -5.48 2.00
C VAL A 94 5.03 -5.55 2.84
N VAL A 95 5.08 -4.84 3.97
CA VAL A 95 6.31 -4.64 4.74
C VAL A 95 6.03 -4.73 6.23
N HIS A 96 6.97 -5.30 6.98
CA HIS A 96 6.96 -5.22 8.44
C HIS A 96 8.23 -4.56 8.99
N ILE A 97 8.08 -3.89 10.13
CA ILE A 97 9.18 -3.28 10.88
C ILE A 97 9.63 -4.26 11.97
N THR A 98 10.92 -4.58 12.02
CA THR A 98 11.53 -5.42 13.05
C THR A 98 12.71 -4.74 13.72
N GLY A 99 13.20 -5.31 14.83
CA GLY A 99 14.31 -4.77 15.62
C GLY A 99 13.88 -3.68 16.62
N ARG A 100 14.87 -3.04 17.27
CA ARG A 100 14.65 -2.02 18.31
C ARG A 100 15.65 -0.87 18.18
N GLY A 101 15.24 0.33 18.60
CA GLY A 101 16.07 1.53 18.57
C GLY A 101 16.65 1.82 17.18
N ASN A 102 17.96 1.97 17.10
CA ASN A 102 18.67 2.30 15.86
C ASN A 102 18.93 1.06 14.98
N LYS A 103 18.60 -0.14 15.43
CA LYS A 103 18.73 -1.40 14.67
C LYS A 103 17.42 -1.83 14.02
N ARG A 104 16.51 -0.88 13.78
CA ARG A 104 15.21 -1.15 13.14
C ARG A 104 15.37 -1.37 11.64
N LEU A 105 14.73 -2.41 11.13
CA LEU A 105 14.77 -2.83 9.74
C LEU A 105 13.34 -2.93 9.18
N LEU A 106 13.21 -2.57 7.92
CA LEU A 106 12.09 -2.92 7.05
C LEU A 106 12.40 -4.24 6.37
N VAL A 107 11.42 -5.13 6.38
CA VAL A 107 11.51 -6.44 5.75
C VAL A 107 10.28 -6.67 4.89
N LEU A 108 10.52 -7.07 3.64
CA LEU A 108 9.49 -7.49 2.70
C LEU A 108 8.81 -8.77 3.19
N ASN A 109 7.49 -8.83 3.12
CA ASN A 109 6.71 -10.02 3.50
C ASN A 109 6.82 -11.17 2.49
#